data_AF-G5K0D1-F1
#
_entry.id   AF-G5K0D1-F1
#
_cell.length_a   1.000
_cell.length_b   1.000
_cell.length_c   1.000
_cell.angle_alpha   90.00
_cell.angle_beta   90.00
_cell.angle_gamma   90.00
#
_symmetry.space_group_name_H-M   'P 1'
#
loop_
_entity.id
_entity.type
_entity.pdbx_description
1 polymer ?
#
loop_
_entity_poly.entity_id
_entity_poly.type
_entity_poly.pdbx_seq_one_letter_code
_entity_poly.pdbx_strand_id
1 'polypeptide(L)'
;MFQMTEEERIALGAQITTKEILQQPQIWSETFDLFVSQEEALESFFKEIIESANGNKVRVIFTGSGTSEYVGNSICPYLQLAGDRLHFRFESIATTDLVAAPQYYFFDDEPTLLVSFARSGNSPESVSFNHYLC
;
A
#
# COMPACT_ATOMS: atom_id res chain seq x y z
N MET A 1 -0.83 -18.59 -23.91
CA MET A 1 -1.75 -17.66 -23.24
C MET A 1 -1.80 -16.31 -23.93
N PHE A 2 -0.71 -15.54 -24.02
CA PHE A 2 -0.73 -14.18 -24.59
C PHE A 2 -0.88 -14.11 -26.13
N GLN A 3 -0.49 -15.16 -26.84
CA GLN A 3 -0.64 -15.29 -28.31
C GLN A 3 -1.85 -16.12 -28.73
N MET A 4 -2.63 -16.63 -27.76
CA MET A 4 -3.83 -17.45 -28.01
C MET A 4 -5.02 -16.57 -28.37
N THR A 5 -5.99 -17.11 -29.11
CA THR A 5 -7.28 -16.46 -29.35
C THR A 5 -8.08 -16.32 -28.04
N GLU A 6 -9.12 -15.49 -28.04
CA GLU A 6 -10.00 -15.36 -26.87
C GLU A 6 -10.70 -16.69 -26.55
N GLU A 7 -11.16 -17.42 -27.57
CA GLU A 7 -11.82 -18.73 -27.43
C GLU A 7 -10.92 -19.77 -26.77
N GLU A 8 -9.65 -19.84 -27.17
CA GLU A 8 -8.64 -20.71 -26.56
C GLU A 8 -8.40 -20.35 -25.08
N ARG A 9 -8.41 -19.05 -24.74
CA ARG A 9 -8.25 -18.59 -23.35
C ARG A 9 -9.46 -18.89 -22.49
N ILE A 10 -10.68 -18.78 -23.05
CA ILE A 10 -11.92 -19.16 -22.36
C ILE A 10 -11.91 -20.66 -22.06
N ALA A 11 -11.56 -21.49 -23.06
CA ALA A 11 -11.47 -22.94 -22.89
C ALA A 11 -10.49 -23.36 -21.77
N LEU A 12 -9.43 -22.57 -21.55
CA LEU A 12 -8.45 -22.78 -20.48
C LEU A 12 -8.79 -22.08 -19.15
N GLY A 13 -9.90 -21.35 -19.07
CA GLY A 13 -10.25 -20.55 -17.89
C GLY A 13 -9.29 -19.38 -17.61
N ALA A 14 -8.48 -18.98 -18.60
CA ALA A 14 -7.40 -18.00 -18.45
C ALA A 14 -7.78 -16.59 -18.94
N GLN A 15 -8.98 -16.40 -19.48
CA GLN A 15 -9.39 -15.16 -20.15
C GLN A 15 -9.25 -13.92 -19.25
N ILE A 16 -9.72 -13.99 -18.00
CA ILE A 16 -9.68 -12.87 -17.04
C ILE A 16 -8.24 -12.51 -16.68
N THR A 17 -7.47 -13.46 -16.16
CA THR A 17 -6.08 -13.22 -15.73
C THR A 17 -5.20 -12.76 -16.89
N THR A 18 -5.38 -13.31 -18.09
CA THR A 18 -4.63 -12.86 -19.28
C THR A 18 -4.93 -11.40 -19.58
N LYS A 19 -6.21 -11.00 -19.53
CA LYS A 19 -6.64 -9.62 -19.76
C LYS A 19 -6.05 -8.69 -18.69
N GLU A 20 -6.13 -9.06 -17.42
CA GLU A 20 -5.58 -8.28 -16.30
C GLU A 20 -4.06 -8.06 -16.42
N ILE A 21 -3.31 -9.06 -16.88
CA ILE A 21 -1.88 -8.93 -17.10
C ILE A 21 -1.59 -7.96 -18.26
N LEU A 22 -2.31 -8.10 -19.38
CA LEU A 22 -2.07 -7.33 -20.60
C LEU A 22 -2.43 -5.84 -20.44
N GLN A 23 -3.38 -5.50 -19.58
CA GLN A 23 -3.79 -4.10 -19.33
C GLN A 23 -2.86 -3.34 -18.38
N GLN A 24 -1.89 -3.99 -17.73
CA GLN A 24 -1.01 -3.33 -16.75
C GLN A 24 -0.30 -2.07 -17.28
N PRO A 25 0.27 -2.04 -18.49
CA PRO A 25 0.92 -0.82 -19.00
C PRO A 25 -0.04 0.38 -19.09
N GLN A 26 -1.28 0.14 -19.51
CA GLN A 26 -2.31 1.18 -19.57
C GLN A 26 -2.70 1.65 -18.15
N ILE A 27 -2.95 0.70 -17.24
CA ILE A 27 -3.31 1.02 -15.84
C ILE A 27 -2.20 1.82 -15.15
N TRP A 28 -0.94 1.51 -15.43
CA TRP A 28 0.19 2.27 -14.86
C TRP A 28 0.19 3.72 -15.35
N SER A 29 -0.10 3.96 -16.62
CA SER A 29 -0.25 5.33 -17.15
C SER A 29 -1.40 6.06 -16.46
N GLU A 30 -2.58 5.44 -16.39
CA GLU A 30 -3.75 6.04 -15.75
C GLU A 30 -3.50 6.32 -14.25
N THR A 31 -2.79 5.42 -13.57
CA THR A 31 -2.40 5.58 -12.16
C THR A 31 -1.40 6.71 -11.98
N PHE A 32 -0.46 6.86 -12.91
CA PHE A 32 0.51 7.96 -12.89
C PHE A 32 -0.17 9.30 -13.12
N ASP A 33 -1.10 9.39 -14.08
CA ASP A 33 -1.87 10.61 -14.33
C ASP A 33 -2.71 11.01 -13.11
N LEU A 34 -3.33 10.02 -12.44
CA LEU A 34 -4.04 10.24 -11.18
C LEU A 34 -3.10 10.76 -10.09
N PHE A 35 -1.91 10.16 -9.93
CA PHE A 35 -0.91 10.61 -8.96
C PHE A 35 -0.52 12.07 -9.21
N VAL A 36 -0.18 12.43 -10.45
CA VAL A 36 0.17 13.82 -10.83
C VAL A 36 -0.98 14.77 -10.54
N SER A 37 -2.23 14.39 -10.82
CA SER A 37 -3.38 15.24 -10.54
C SER A 37 -3.62 15.51 -9.04
N GLN A 38 -3.03 14.70 -8.17
CA GLN A 38 -3.17 14.77 -6.71
C GLN A 38 -1.91 15.27 -6.00
N GLU A 39 -0.87 15.67 -6.75
CA GLU A 39 0.45 16.01 -6.21
C GLU A 39 0.37 17.10 -5.12
N GLU A 40 -0.28 18.24 -5.40
CA GLU A 40 -0.43 19.35 -4.44
C GLU A 40 -1.18 18.94 -3.16
N ALA A 41 -2.20 18.08 -3.31
CA ALA A 41 -2.97 17.58 -2.17
C ALA A 41 -2.15 16.62 -1.30
N LEU A 42 -1.35 15.76 -1.93
CA LEU A 42 -0.44 14.85 -1.24
C LEU A 42 0.69 15.61 -0.53
N GLU A 43 1.28 16.62 -1.16
CA GLU A 43 2.29 17.47 -0.54
C GLU A 43 1.75 18.17 0.72
N SER A 44 0.53 18.72 0.63
CA SER A 44 -0.14 19.36 1.75
C SER A 44 -0.40 18.36 2.89
N PHE A 45 -0.91 17.17 2.56
CA PHE A 45 -1.15 16.10 3.52
C PHE A 45 0.12 15.64 4.25
N PHE A 46 1.23 15.43 3.52
CA PHE A 46 2.49 15.02 4.14
C PHE A 46 3.07 16.13 5.02
N LYS A 47 2.93 17.40 4.63
CA LYS A 47 3.36 18.53 5.45
C LYS A 47 2.57 18.58 6.77
N GLU A 48 1.25 18.45 6.73
CA GLU A 48 0.41 18.41 7.93
C GLU A 48 0.80 17.26 8.86
N ILE A 49 1.08 16.08 8.31
CA ILE A 49 1.55 14.92 9.07
C ILE A 49 2.88 15.21 9.78
N ILE A 50 3.85 15.78 9.07
CA ILE A 50 5.16 16.12 9.64
C ILE A 50 5.02 17.16 10.76
N GLU A 51 4.19 18.18 10.55
CA GLU A 51 3.91 19.20 11.56
C GLU A 51 3.24 18.60 12.80
N SER A 52 2.27 17.70 12.61
CA SER A 52 1.56 17.02 13.70
C SER A 52 2.47 16.13 14.56
N ALA A 53 3.60 15.67 14.00
CA ALA A 53 4.57 14.83 14.69
C ALA A 53 5.41 15.62 15.72
N ASN A 54 5.30 16.96 15.76
CA ASN A 54 5.94 17.83 16.74
C ASN A 54 7.47 17.61 16.86
N GLY A 55 8.14 17.39 15.72
CA GLY A 55 9.58 17.16 15.65
C GLY A 55 10.03 15.71 15.85
N ASN A 56 9.09 14.80 16.14
CA ASN A 56 9.35 13.37 16.06
C ASN A 56 9.29 12.87 14.61
N LYS A 57 9.93 11.74 14.33
CA LYS A 57 9.75 11.05 13.06
C LYS A 57 8.38 10.39 13.01
N VAL A 58 7.72 10.46 11.87
CA VAL A 58 6.50 9.72 11.58
C VAL A 58 6.87 8.32 11.12
N ARG A 59 6.33 7.32 11.79
CA ARG A 59 6.47 5.94 11.38
C ARG A 59 5.47 5.64 10.26
N VAL A 60 5.97 5.21 9.12
CA VAL A 60 5.17 4.81 7.96
C VAL A 60 5.16 3.29 7.88
N ILE A 61 3.99 2.69 8.10
CA ILE A 61 3.80 1.25 7.99
C ILE A 61 3.07 0.96 6.68
N PHE A 62 3.72 0.26 5.78
CA PHE A 62 3.10 -0.38 4.63
C PHE A 62 2.49 -1.70 5.06
N THR A 63 1.18 -1.86 4.88
CA THR A 63 0.48 -3.06 5.33
C THR A 63 -0.42 -3.64 4.23
N GLY A 64 -0.48 -4.96 4.18
CA GLY A 64 -1.39 -5.71 3.31
C GLY A 64 -1.41 -7.18 3.72
N SER A 65 -2.24 -7.98 3.04
CA SER A 65 -2.26 -9.44 3.21
C SER A 65 -1.96 -10.14 1.88
N GLY A 66 -1.19 -11.23 1.94
CA GLY A 66 -0.76 -11.98 0.75
C GLY A 66 0.02 -11.10 -0.23
N THR A 67 -0.34 -11.12 -1.52
CA THR A 67 0.36 -10.33 -2.53
C THR A 67 0.36 -8.83 -2.26
N SER A 68 -0.63 -8.29 -1.52
CA SER A 68 -0.65 -6.88 -1.14
C SER A 68 0.43 -6.51 -0.14
N GLU A 69 0.85 -7.43 0.74
CA GLU A 69 1.99 -7.22 1.63
C GLU A 69 3.28 -7.01 0.84
N TYR A 70 3.42 -7.70 -0.30
CA TYR A 70 4.64 -7.66 -1.10
C TYR A 70 4.88 -6.31 -1.77
N VAL A 71 3.87 -5.45 -1.87
CA VAL A 71 4.04 -4.05 -2.28
C VAL A 71 4.96 -3.34 -1.30
N GLY A 72 4.67 -3.39 0.00
CA GLY A 72 5.49 -2.82 1.07
C GLY A 72 6.90 -3.40 1.07
N ASN A 73 7.01 -4.74 1.00
CA ASN A 73 8.30 -5.43 0.99
C ASN A 73 9.18 -5.01 -0.20
N SER A 74 8.56 -4.69 -1.35
CA SER A 74 9.29 -4.26 -2.56
C SER A 74 9.79 -2.82 -2.47
N ILE A 75 9.02 -1.90 -1.89
CA ILE A 75 9.35 -0.46 -1.88
C ILE A 75 10.11 -0.02 -0.61
N CYS A 76 9.92 -0.71 0.51
CA CYS A 76 10.46 -0.31 1.81
C CYS A 76 12.01 -0.20 1.80
N PRO A 77 12.78 -1.15 1.23
CA PRO A 77 14.24 -1.03 1.19
C PRO A 77 14.74 0.22 0.44
N TYR A 78 14.07 0.57 -0.66
CA TYR A 78 14.40 1.78 -1.42
C TYR A 78 14.11 3.05 -0.60
N LEU A 79 12.95 3.12 0.06
CA LEU A 79 12.58 4.26 0.90
C LEU A 79 13.48 4.40 2.13
N GLN A 80 13.92 3.28 2.72
CA GLN A 80 14.92 3.28 3.79
C GLN A 80 16.31 3.75 3.34
N LEU A 81 16.60 3.71 2.04
CA LEU A 81 17.85 4.23 1.47
C LEU A 81 17.71 5.70 1.05
N ALA A 82 16.69 6.00 0.24
CA ALA A 82 16.58 7.22 -0.56
C ALA A 82 15.36 8.10 -0.21
N GLY A 83 14.44 7.64 0.64
CA GLY A 83 13.30 8.43 1.10
C GLY A 83 13.71 9.53 2.08
N ASP A 84 12.75 10.37 2.46
CA ASP A 84 12.95 11.39 3.49
C ASP A 84 13.03 10.76 4.88
N ARG A 85 14.24 10.35 5.25
CA ARG A 85 14.54 9.69 6.52
C ARG A 85 14.74 10.67 7.68
N LEU A 86 14.68 11.99 7.42
CA LEU A 86 14.70 12.99 8.47
C LEU A 86 13.34 13.02 9.16
N HIS A 87 12.26 12.98 8.38
CA HIS A 87 10.90 13.02 8.90
C HIS A 87 10.23 11.66 9.02
N PHE A 88 10.63 10.65 8.22
CA PHE A 88 9.94 9.36 8.18
C PHE A 88 10.83 8.16 8.57
N ARG A 89 10.20 7.14 9.15
CA ARG A 89 10.75 5.78 9.30
C ARG A 89 9.84 4.80 8.57
N PHE A 90 10.38 4.07 7.60
CA PHE A 90 9.59 3.17 6.74
C PHE A 90 9.70 1.72 7.19
N GLU A 91 8.56 1.05 7.30
CA GLU A 91 8.44 -0.36 7.67
C GLU A 91 7.38 -1.04 6.79
N SER A 92 7.54 -2.35 6.59
CA SER A 92 6.54 -3.20 5.93
C SER A 92 6.14 -4.29 6.92
N ILE A 93 4.87 -4.30 7.30
CA ILE A 93 4.33 -5.22 8.30
C ILE A 93 3.02 -5.77 7.75
N ALA A 94 2.87 -7.09 7.73
CA ALA A 94 1.66 -7.72 7.23
C ALA A 94 0.44 -7.34 8.08
N THR A 95 -0.71 -7.14 7.45
CA THR A 95 -1.96 -6.85 8.18
C THR A 95 -2.32 -8.01 9.11
N THR A 96 -1.93 -9.24 8.76
CA THR A 96 -2.09 -10.43 9.60
C THR A 96 -1.35 -10.30 10.93
N ASP A 97 -0.18 -9.68 10.94
CA ASP A 97 0.63 -9.49 12.14
C ASP A 97 0.05 -8.35 12.98
N LEU A 98 -0.33 -7.24 12.34
CA LEU A 98 -0.97 -6.10 12.99
C LEU A 98 -2.26 -6.49 13.71
N VAL A 99 -3.10 -7.31 13.09
CA VAL A 99 -4.39 -7.74 13.68
C VAL A 99 -4.17 -8.81 14.75
N ALA A 100 -3.17 -9.68 14.61
CA ALA A 100 -2.90 -10.72 15.58
C ALA A 100 -2.34 -10.18 16.91
N ALA A 101 -1.55 -9.11 16.87
CA ALA A 101 -0.93 -8.52 18.06
C ALA A 101 -0.72 -7.00 17.92
N PRO A 102 -1.79 -6.18 17.86
CA PRO A 102 -1.69 -4.74 17.62
C PRO A 102 -0.80 -4.03 18.65
N GLN A 103 -0.81 -4.46 19.91
CA GLN A 103 0.01 -3.89 20.98
C GLN A 103 1.53 -4.05 20.79
N TYR A 104 1.99 -4.86 19.84
CA TYR A 104 3.40 -4.97 19.48
C TYR A 104 3.83 -3.93 18.45
N TYR A 105 2.88 -3.29 17.79
CA TYR A 105 3.12 -2.43 16.64
C TYR A 105 2.56 -1.03 16.80
N PHE A 106 1.60 -0.77 17.70
CA PHE A 106 1.04 0.56 17.93
C PHE A 106 1.41 1.07 19.32
N PHE A 107 1.94 2.29 19.35
CA PHE A 107 2.41 2.97 20.55
C PHE A 107 1.85 4.38 20.57
N ASP A 108 1.27 4.78 21.71
CA ASP A 108 0.56 6.06 21.87
C ASP A 108 1.45 7.29 21.64
N ASP A 109 2.76 7.14 21.84
CA ASP A 109 3.76 8.20 21.72
C ASP A 109 4.49 8.22 20.38
N GLU A 110 4.13 7.34 19.44
CA GLU A 110 4.75 7.26 18.11
C GLU A 110 3.77 7.65 17.00
N PRO A 111 3.89 8.87 16.42
CA PRO A 111 3.08 9.28 15.28
C PRO A 111 3.21 8.27 14.14
N THR A 112 2.09 7.66 13.75
CA THR A 112 2.07 6.55 12.80
C THR A 112 1.15 6.85 11.62
N LEU A 113 1.71 6.80 10.41
CA LEU A 113 0.98 6.78 9.15
C LEU A 113 0.86 5.33 8.67
N LEU A 114 -0.35 4.82 8.60
CA LEU A 114 -0.62 3.48 8.07
C LEU A 114 -1.04 3.56 6.59
N VAL A 115 -0.31 2.88 5.72
CA VAL A 115 -0.58 2.78 4.28
C VAL A 115 -1.08 1.38 3.97
N SER A 116 -2.39 1.25 3.76
CA SER A 116 -3.06 -0.05 3.57
C SER A 116 -3.23 -0.41 2.09
N PHE A 117 -2.70 -1.57 1.69
CA PHE A 117 -2.84 -2.13 0.35
C PHE A 117 -3.86 -3.27 0.33
N ALA A 118 -4.86 -3.17 -0.57
CA ALA A 118 -5.82 -4.22 -0.81
C ALA A 118 -6.37 -4.17 -2.24
N ARG A 119 -6.53 -5.34 -2.89
CA ARG A 119 -7.15 -5.43 -4.23
C ARG A 119 -8.67 -5.25 -4.20
N SER A 120 -9.35 -5.91 -3.26
CA SER A 120 -10.82 -5.92 -3.17
C SER A 120 -11.37 -5.00 -2.09
N GLY A 121 -10.53 -4.45 -1.21
CA GLY A 121 -10.94 -3.66 -0.05
C GLY A 121 -11.76 -4.42 1.01
N ASN A 122 -12.09 -5.69 0.77
CA ASN A 122 -13.04 -6.48 1.56
C ASN A 122 -12.39 -7.60 2.38
N SER A 123 -11.06 -7.59 2.54
CA SER A 123 -10.41 -8.54 3.44
C SER A 123 -10.86 -8.20 4.87
N PRO A 124 -11.35 -9.17 5.67
CA PRO A 124 -11.68 -8.95 7.07
C PRO A 124 -10.55 -8.24 7.82
N GLU A 125 -9.30 -8.55 7.49
CA GLU A 125 -8.10 -7.98 8.06
C GLU A 125 -7.89 -6.51 7.68
N SER A 126 -8.25 -6.10 6.45
CA SER A 126 -8.17 -4.70 6.00
C SER A 126 -9.29 -3.83 6.59
N VAL A 127 -10.47 -4.41 6.87
CA VAL A 127 -11.64 -3.70 7.42
C VAL A 127 -11.61 -3.65 8.95
N SER A 128 -11.16 -4.73 9.61
CA SER A 128 -11.16 -4.83 11.08
C SER A 128 -10.18 -3.85 11.73
N PHE A 129 -9.17 -3.38 11.00
CA PHE A 129 -8.12 -2.53 11.56
C PHE A 129 -8.60 -1.13 11.98
N ASN A 130 -9.59 -0.55 11.30
CA ASN A 130 -10.14 0.76 11.66
C ASN A 130 -10.82 0.79 13.05
N HIS A 131 -11.09 -0.37 13.66
CA HIS A 131 -11.75 -0.47 14.96
C HIS A 131 -10.82 -0.36 16.17
N TYR A 132 -9.50 -0.44 15.97
CA TYR A 132 -8.50 -0.49 17.04
C TYR A 132 -7.73 0.84 17.26
N LEU A 133 -8.05 1.89 16.49
CA LEU A 133 -7.43 3.23 16.57
C LEU A 133 -8.31 4.27 17.30
N CYS A 134 -9.21 3.84 18.18
CA CYS A 134 -9.98 4.73 19.06
C CYS A 134 -9.40 4.76 20.47
#